data_AF-A0A382SIH9-F1
#
_entry.id   AF-A0A382SIH9-F1
#
_cell.length_a   1.000
_cell.length_b   1.000
_cell.length_c   1.000
_cell.angle_alpha   90.00
_cell.angle_beta   90.00
_cell.angle_gamma   90.00
#
_symmetry.space_group_name_H-M   'P 1'
#
loop_
_entity.id
_entity.type
_entity.pdbx_description
1 polymer ?
#
loop_
_entity_poly.entity_id
_entity_poly.type
_entity_poly.pdbx_seq_one_letter_code
_entity_poly.pdbx_strand_id
1 'polypeptide(L)'
;MSYYFPVKQALAKRKETVKELTSLLAIEEATCDEFDKLLKEDIANGDNEKATMWLGYRDLWERYCSAWRTRIEGMNMSNFSLVLLDAHDRITIEEAFCILLGITPDTLDEEGFLNWRLTQIPSLLRAYGEMSDEQIPVGKTGTIPSFLNIEQYLRGTKEYKKLVREYGENNNDGIYETIDTQAFIKWALKLGYIETDKPHVLDKRKPPYEDDFAKMLHSLLLEKNLISGEFDEKWEWLSKE
;
A
#
# COMPACT_ATOMS: atom_id res chain seq x y z
N MET A 1 -16.76 -14.71 13.42
CA MET A 1 -15.75 -15.41 14.26
C MET A 1 -14.53 -14.53 14.11
N SER A 2 -14.03 -13.87 15.14
CA SER A 2 -13.07 -12.78 14.91
C SER A 2 -11.74 -13.29 14.37
N TYR A 3 -11.21 -12.61 13.36
CA TYR A 3 -9.92 -12.88 12.73
C TYR A 3 -8.94 -11.73 12.99
N TYR A 4 -7.66 -12.07 13.17
CA TYR A 4 -6.62 -11.11 13.49
C TYR A 4 -5.38 -11.32 12.63
N PHE A 5 -4.63 -10.25 12.42
CA PHE A 5 -3.27 -10.35 11.89
C PHE A 5 -2.33 -10.98 12.95
N PRO A 6 -1.42 -11.88 12.57
CA PRO A 6 -0.24 -12.18 13.37
C PRO A 6 0.65 -10.94 13.44
N VAL A 7 0.40 -10.05 14.41
CA VAL A 7 0.90 -8.65 14.43
C VAL A 7 2.39 -8.54 14.18
N LYS A 8 3.22 -9.42 14.76
CA LYS A 8 4.67 -9.39 14.56
C LYS A 8 5.06 -9.64 13.10
N GLN A 9 4.43 -10.61 12.45
CA GLN A 9 4.72 -10.98 11.05
C GLN A 9 4.13 -9.94 10.10
N ALA A 10 2.89 -9.54 10.34
CA ALA A 10 2.19 -8.52 9.56
C ALA A 10 2.91 -7.16 9.60
N LEU A 11 3.36 -6.71 10.79
CA LEU A 11 4.12 -5.47 10.92
C LEU A 11 5.48 -5.54 10.23
N ALA A 12 6.18 -6.68 10.32
CA ALA A 12 7.46 -6.87 9.63
C ALA A 12 7.26 -6.79 8.11
N LYS A 13 6.23 -7.48 7.58
CA LYS A 13 5.90 -7.48 6.15
C LYS A 13 5.51 -6.08 5.68
N ARG A 14 4.63 -5.40 6.41
CA ARG A 14 4.22 -4.02 6.11
C ARG A 14 5.41 -3.08 6.04
N LYS A 15 6.32 -3.12 7.03
CA LYS A 15 7.52 -2.26 7.05
C LYS A 15 8.44 -2.52 5.87
N GLU A 16 8.63 -3.79 5.50
CA GLU A 16 9.39 -4.17 4.31
C GLU A 16 8.75 -3.57 3.05
N THR A 17 7.46 -3.82 2.85
CA THR A 17 6.72 -3.32 1.68
C THR A 17 6.69 -1.80 1.60
N VAL A 18 6.40 -1.09 2.70
CA VAL A 18 6.43 0.37 2.74
C VAL A 18 7.81 0.90 2.34
N LYS A 19 8.89 0.31 2.86
CA LYS A 19 10.26 0.71 2.51
C LYS A 19 10.56 0.53 1.02
N GLU A 20 10.15 -0.59 0.44
CA GLU A 20 10.32 -0.87 -0.99
C GLU A 20 9.53 0.13 -1.84
N LEU A 21 8.26 0.39 -1.48
CA LEU A 21 7.40 1.36 -2.16
C LEU A 21 7.95 2.78 -2.08
N THR A 22 8.47 3.20 -0.92
CA THR A 22 9.13 4.52 -0.79
C THR A 22 10.36 4.62 -1.68
N SER A 23 11.14 3.53 -1.81
CA SER A 23 12.32 3.52 -2.67
C SER A 23 11.95 3.61 -4.16
N LEU A 24 10.86 2.95 -4.56
CA LEU A 24 10.34 3.04 -5.93
C LEU A 24 9.76 4.42 -6.20
N LEU A 25 8.98 4.98 -5.27
CA LEU A 25 8.42 6.33 -5.40
C LEU A 25 9.53 7.38 -5.59
N ALA A 26 10.66 7.26 -4.91
CA ALA A 26 11.79 8.18 -5.11
C ALA A 26 12.35 8.14 -6.55
N ILE A 27 12.30 6.99 -7.22
CA ILE A 27 12.69 6.86 -8.64
C ILE A 27 11.66 7.56 -9.53
N GLU A 28 10.37 7.42 -9.22
CA GLU A 28 9.29 8.07 -9.96
C GLU A 28 9.33 9.60 -9.78
N GLU A 29 9.64 10.09 -8.59
CA GLU A 29 9.82 11.52 -8.32
C GLU A 29 11.04 12.08 -9.05
N ALA A 30 12.16 11.34 -9.08
CA ALA A 30 13.31 11.73 -9.88
C ALA A 30 13.01 11.78 -11.40
N THR A 31 12.03 10.99 -11.86
CA THR A 31 11.55 11.04 -13.25
C THR A 31 10.79 12.34 -13.53
N CYS A 32 9.97 12.83 -12.58
CA CYS A 32 9.36 14.16 -12.68
C CYS A 32 10.42 15.27 -12.83
N ASP A 33 11.50 15.20 -12.05
CA ASP A 33 12.60 16.18 -12.10
C ASP A 33 13.30 16.20 -13.47
N GLU A 34 13.46 15.03 -14.11
CA GLU A 34 14.04 14.96 -15.45
C GLU A 34 13.11 15.55 -16.51
N PHE A 35 11.78 15.35 -16.40
CA PHE A 35 10.83 16.04 -17.28
C PHE A 35 10.90 17.56 -17.11
N ASP A 36 11.05 18.06 -15.88
CA ASP A 36 11.22 19.49 -15.61
C ASP A 36 12.51 20.07 -16.21
N LYS A 37 13.57 19.26 -16.28
CA LYS A 37 14.82 19.63 -16.94
C LYS A 37 14.66 19.68 -18.46
N LEU A 38 14.08 18.64 -19.07
CA LEU A 38 13.82 18.57 -20.51
C LEU A 38 12.89 19.69 -20.98
N LEU A 39 11.85 20.00 -20.20
CA LEU A 39 10.97 21.14 -20.41
C LEU A 39 11.75 22.45 -20.53
N LYS A 40 12.66 22.73 -19.59
CA LYS A 40 13.47 23.97 -19.58
C LYS A 40 14.43 24.02 -20.77
N GLU A 41 15.03 22.90 -21.13
CA GLU A 41 15.93 22.78 -22.27
C GLU A 41 15.19 23.07 -23.59
N ASP A 42 14.02 22.48 -23.80
CA ASP A 42 13.24 22.69 -25.03
C ASP A 42 12.64 24.10 -25.12
N ILE A 43 12.24 24.71 -23.99
CA ILE A 43 11.89 26.15 -23.93
C ILE A 43 13.07 27.02 -24.38
N ALA A 44 14.28 26.75 -23.86
CA ALA A 44 15.48 27.51 -24.21
C ALA A 44 15.86 27.35 -25.69
N ASN A 45 15.58 26.19 -26.28
CA ASN A 45 15.79 25.89 -27.69
C ASN A 45 14.68 26.44 -28.60
N GLY A 46 13.58 26.96 -28.05
CA GLY A 46 12.43 27.48 -28.80
C GLY A 46 11.49 26.41 -29.36
N ASP A 47 11.60 25.16 -28.90
CA ASP A 47 10.75 24.03 -29.30
C ASP A 47 9.51 23.95 -28.38
N ASN A 48 8.55 24.83 -28.63
CA ASN A 48 7.34 24.96 -27.81
C ASN A 48 6.44 23.71 -27.84
N GLU A 49 6.51 22.90 -28.89
CA GLU A 49 5.72 21.68 -29.02
C GLU A 49 6.24 20.61 -28.05
N LYS A 50 7.55 20.35 -28.06
CA LYS A 50 8.16 19.42 -27.09
C LYS A 50 8.06 19.93 -25.66
N ALA A 51 8.24 21.23 -25.43
CA ALA A 51 8.02 21.83 -24.12
C ALA A 51 6.59 21.57 -23.60
N THR A 52 5.57 21.76 -24.44
CA THR A 52 4.18 21.49 -24.05
C THR A 52 3.95 20.01 -23.73
N MET A 53 4.57 19.11 -24.50
CA MET A 53 4.53 17.67 -24.25
C MET A 53 5.15 17.31 -22.88
N TRP A 54 6.36 17.83 -22.57
CA TRP A 54 7.02 17.57 -21.29
C TRP A 54 6.22 18.09 -20.11
N LEU A 55 5.60 19.27 -20.24
CA LEU A 55 4.71 19.82 -19.23
C LEU A 55 3.51 18.87 -18.97
N GLY A 56 2.89 18.35 -20.04
CA GLY A 56 1.80 17.38 -19.92
C GLY A 56 2.22 16.08 -19.21
N TYR A 57 3.38 15.53 -19.55
CA TYR A 57 3.90 14.34 -18.87
C TYR A 57 4.21 14.61 -17.41
N ARG A 58 4.86 15.74 -17.11
CA ARG A 58 5.19 16.16 -15.75
C ARG A 58 3.95 16.30 -14.87
N ASP A 59 2.90 16.95 -15.37
CA ASP A 59 1.65 17.11 -14.61
C ASP A 59 0.95 15.76 -14.35
N LEU A 60 0.99 14.84 -15.32
CA LEU A 60 0.43 13.51 -15.15
C LEU A 60 1.25 12.66 -14.17
N TRP A 61 2.59 12.74 -14.25
CA TRP A 61 3.51 12.01 -13.37
C TRP A 61 3.44 12.51 -11.93
N GLU A 62 3.34 13.83 -11.72
CA GLU A 62 3.21 14.40 -10.38
C GLU A 62 1.91 13.95 -9.70
N ARG A 63 0.80 13.85 -10.43
CA ARG A 63 -0.46 13.28 -9.90
C ARG A 63 -0.29 11.82 -9.49
N TYR A 64 0.42 11.04 -10.30
CA TYR A 64 0.73 9.65 -10.00
C TYR A 64 1.60 9.50 -8.74
N CYS A 65 2.70 10.27 -8.65
CA CYS A 65 3.57 10.30 -7.47
C CYS A 65 2.81 10.76 -6.23
N SER A 66 1.99 11.81 -6.34
CA SER A 66 1.16 12.30 -5.24
C SER A 66 0.18 11.25 -4.74
N ALA A 67 -0.48 10.51 -5.63
CA ALA A 67 -1.37 9.42 -5.24
C ALA A 67 -0.60 8.33 -4.50
N TRP A 68 0.60 7.98 -4.97
CA TRP A 68 1.46 7.00 -4.30
C TRP A 68 1.99 7.47 -2.93
N ARG A 69 2.30 8.75 -2.74
CA ARG A 69 2.62 9.31 -1.41
C ARG A 69 1.48 9.04 -0.43
N THR A 70 0.26 9.39 -0.80
CA THR A 70 -0.94 9.19 0.02
C THR A 70 -1.17 7.71 0.32
N ARG A 71 -1.03 6.83 -0.69
CA ARG A 71 -1.16 5.38 -0.50
C ARG A 71 -0.13 4.83 0.48
N ILE A 72 1.14 5.20 0.33
CA ILE A 72 2.21 4.72 1.22
C ILE A 72 1.98 5.19 2.65
N GLU A 73 1.55 6.45 2.84
CA GLU A 73 1.20 7.00 4.15
C GLU A 73 0.04 6.21 4.77
N GLY A 74 -1.05 5.99 4.03
CA GLY A 74 -2.19 5.18 4.47
C GLY A 74 -1.78 3.75 4.85
N MET A 75 -1.00 3.08 3.99
CA MET A 75 -0.48 1.73 4.28
C MET A 75 0.35 1.69 5.57
N ASN A 76 1.20 2.70 5.78
CA ASN A 76 2.08 2.78 6.95
C ASN A 76 1.30 3.05 8.24
N MET A 77 0.34 3.96 8.19
CA MET A 77 -0.45 4.43 9.34
C MET A 77 -1.66 3.54 9.65
N SER A 78 -2.01 2.61 8.75
CA SER A 78 -3.16 1.74 8.90
C SER A 78 -3.19 0.96 10.20
N ASN A 79 -4.39 0.71 10.71
CA ASN A 79 -4.58 -0.09 11.91
C ASN A 79 -4.29 -1.57 11.58
N PHE A 80 -4.50 -2.50 12.53
CA PHE A 80 -4.57 -3.93 12.24
C PHE A 80 -6.02 -4.41 12.41
N SER A 81 -6.87 -4.07 11.43
CA SER A 81 -8.29 -4.43 11.40
C SER A 81 -8.56 -5.42 10.27
N LEU A 82 -9.35 -6.45 10.57
CA LEU A 82 -9.87 -7.43 9.61
C LEU A 82 -11.40 -7.51 9.66
N VAL A 83 -12.07 -6.44 10.11
CA VAL A 83 -13.53 -6.37 10.27
C VAL A 83 -14.26 -6.67 8.96
N LEU A 84 -13.68 -6.32 7.80
CA LEU A 84 -14.25 -6.64 6.50
C LEU A 84 -14.53 -8.14 6.30
N LEU A 85 -13.74 -9.03 6.94
CA LEU A 85 -13.87 -10.48 6.78
C LEU A 85 -15.12 -11.02 7.49
N ASP A 86 -15.62 -10.30 8.50
CA ASP A 86 -16.90 -10.59 9.14
C ASP A 86 -18.06 -9.80 8.49
N ALA A 87 -17.78 -8.67 7.82
CA ALA A 87 -18.79 -7.77 7.28
C ALA A 87 -19.25 -8.11 5.85
N HIS A 88 -18.39 -8.70 5.03
CA HIS A 88 -18.66 -8.94 3.61
C HIS A 88 -18.54 -10.41 3.23
N ASP A 89 -19.52 -10.92 2.47
CA ASP A 89 -19.51 -12.28 1.93
C ASP A 89 -18.48 -12.46 0.79
N ARG A 90 -18.03 -11.36 0.19
CA ARG A 90 -17.00 -11.36 -0.85
C ARG A 90 -16.05 -10.19 -0.69
N ILE A 91 -14.79 -10.40 -1.02
CA ILE A 91 -13.72 -9.39 -0.99
C ILE A 91 -13.03 -9.28 -2.35
N THR A 92 -12.40 -8.16 -2.65
CA THR A 92 -11.62 -7.97 -3.88
C THR A 92 -10.23 -8.63 -3.79
N ILE A 93 -9.58 -8.86 -4.94
CA ILE A 93 -8.18 -9.29 -5.00
C ILE A 93 -7.28 -8.26 -4.31
N GLU A 94 -7.55 -6.98 -4.50
CA GLU A 94 -6.84 -5.88 -3.86
C GLU A 94 -6.97 -5.90 -2.34
N GLU A 95 -8.18 -6.08 -1.80
CA GLU A 95 -8.41 -6.24 -0.35
C GLU A 95 -7.67 -7.47 0.19
N ALA A 96 -7.80 -8.61 -0.47
CA ALA A 96 -7.09 -9.83 -0.12
C ALA A 96 -5.56 -9.63 -0.13
N PHE A 97 -5.05 -8.91 -1.13
CA PHE A 97 -3.62 -8.60 -1.24
C PHE A 97 -3.13 -7.69 -0.11
N CYS A 98 -3.89 -6.66 0.27
CA CYS A 98 -3.59 -5.84 1.45
C CYS A 98 -3.45 -6.70 2.72
N ILE A 99 -4.34 -7.67 2.91
CA ILE A 99 -4.24 -8.61 4.05
C ILE A 99 -2.92 -9.39 4.01
N LEU A 100 -2.48 -9.88 2.84
CA LEU A 100 -1.20 -10.61 2.73
C LEU A 100 0.02 -9.74 3.05
N LEU A 101 -0.08 -8.43 2.85
CA LEU A 101 0.94 -7.45 3.18
C LEU A 101 0.87 -6.97 4.63
N GLY A 102 -0.11 -7.43 5.40
CA GLY A 102 -0.35 -6.95 6.76
C GLY A 102 -0.92 -5.54 6.81
N ILE A 103 -1.62 -5.11 5.76
CA ILE A 103 -2.28 -3.80 5.63
C ILE A 103 -3.78 -4.00 5.82
N THR A 104 -4.42 -3.11 6.57
CA THR A 104 -5.88 -3.13 6.73
C THR A 104 -6.54 -2.76 5.41
N PRO A 105 -7.45 -3.57 4.85
CA PRO A 105 -8.06 -3.28 3.55
C PRO A 105 -8.88 -1.99 3.50
N ASP A 106 -9.43 -1.52 4.62
CA ASP A 106 -10.16 -0.24 4.71
C ASP A 106 -9.31 0.96 4.23
N THR A 107 -7.96 0.84 4.20
CA THR A 107 -7.10 1.87 3.59
C THR A 107 -7.43 2.11 2.12
N LEU A 108 -8.03 1.12 1.44
CA LEU A 108 -8.39 1.22 0.02
C LEU A 108 -9.57 2.17 -0.24
N ASP A 109 -10.29 2.58 0.81
CA ASP A 109 -11.35 3.59 0.72
C ASP A 109 -10.83 5.03 0.87
N GLU A 110 -9.54 5.21 1.20
CA GLU A 110 -8.92 6.53 1.30
C GLU A 110 -8.72 7.18 -0.08
N GLU A 111 -8.71 8.52 -0.13
CA GLU A 111 -8.62 9.29 -1.39
C GLU A 111 -7.43 8.87 -2.28
N GLY A 112 -6.30 8.47 -1.66
CA GLY A 112 -5.13 7.99 -2.38
C GLY A 112 -5.39 6.74 -3.24
N PHE A 113 -6.38 5.91 -2.88
CA PHE A 113 -6.70 4.66 -3.55
C PHE A 113 -7.87 4.77 -4.55
N LEU A 114 -8.42 5.98 -4.75
CA LEU A 114 -9.38 6.23 -5.82
C LEU A 114 -8.81 5.78 -7.17
N ASN A 115 -9.52 4.88 -7.84
CA ASN A 115 -9.14 4.23 -9.11
C ASN A 115 -7.90 3.32 -9.05
N TRP A 116 -7.44 2.91 -7.86
CA TRP A 116 -6.35 1.93 -7.75
C TRP A 116 -6.85 0.50 -7.97
N ARG A 117 -6.33 -0.16 -9.01
CA ARG A 117 -6.68 -1.54 -9.40
C ARG A 117 -5.48 -2.25 -10.01
N LEU A 118 -4.89 -3.20 -9.27
CA LEU A 118 -3.77 -4.00 -9.78
C LEU A 118 -4.23 -4.98 -10.86
N THR A 119 -5.45 -5.47 -10.75
CA THR A 119 -6.07 -6.41 -11.69
C THR A 119 -6.28 -5.81 -13.09
N GLN A 120 -6.46 -4.49 -13.21
CA GLN A 120 -6.69 -3.81 -14.49
C GLN A 120 -5.40 -3.47 -15.25
N ILE A 121 -4.24 -3.60 -14.60
CA ILE A 121 -2.93 -3.23 -15.16
C ILE A 121 -2.62 -3.97 -16.48
N PRO A 122 -2.84 -5.29 -16.63
CA PRO A 122 -2.65 -5.97 -17.92
C PRO A 122 -3.45 -5.38 -19.07
N SER A 123 -4.73 -5.07 -18.84
CA SER A 123 -5.62 -4.54 -19.86
C SER A 123 -5.24 -3.11 -20.22
N LEU A 124 -4.86 -2.30 -19.23
CA LEU A 124 -4.29 -0.97 -19.46
C LEU A 124 -3.00 -1.05 -20.27
N LEU A 125 -2.05 -1.91 -19.88
CA LEU A 125 -0.80 -2.10 -20.63
C LEU A 125 -1.04 -2.59 -22.06
N ARG A 126 -2.04 -3.45 -22.26
CA ARG A 126 -2.43 -3.90 -23.60
C ARG A 126 -3.01 -2.75 -24.42
N ALA A 127 -3.94 -1.98 -23.86
CA ALA A 127 -4.51 -0.81 -24.52
C ALA A 127 -3.42 0.23 -24.85
N TYR A 128 -2.49 0.49 -23.92
CA TYR A 128 -1.33 1.36 -24.18
C TYR A 128 -0.41 0.77 -25.24
N GLY A 129 -0.14 -0.53 -25.21
CA GLY A 129 0.64 -1.23 -26.23
C GLY A 129 0.01 -1.14 -27.62
N GLU A 130 -1.31 -1.32 -27.72
CA GLU A 130 -2.11 -1.21 -28.94
C GLU A 130 -2.20 0.26 -29.44
N MET A 131 -2.19 1.25 -28.54
CA MET A 131 -2.06 2.67 -28.90
C MET A 131 -0.62 3.05 -29.31
N SER A 132 0.40 2.31 -28.86
CA SER A 132 1.83 2.61 -29.09
C SER A 132 2.39 2.11 -30.43
N ASP A 133 1.56 1.46 -31.28
CA ASP A 133 1.88 1.27 -32.70
C ASP A 133 1.90 2.63 -33.46
N GLU A 134 1.33 3.69 -32.87
CA GLU A 134 1.62 5.08 -33.23
C GLU A 134 2.77 5.61 -32.35
N GLN A 135 3.97 5.52 -32.90
CA GLN A 135 5.27 5.96 -32.39
C GLN A 135 5.22 7.23 -31.52
N ILE A 136 5.77 7.15 -30.30
CA ILE A 136 6.41 8.32 -29.66
C ILE A 136 7.92 8.15 -29.85
N PRO A 137 8.54 8.73 -30.89
CA PRO A 137 9.97 8.64 -31.08
C PRO A 137 10.66 9.61 -30.11
N VAL A 138 11.17 9.10 -28.98
CA VAL A 138 12.00 9.91 -28.09
C VAL A 138 13.30 9.20 -27.77
N GLY A 139 14.38 9.76 -28.32
CA GLY A 139 15.70 9.86 -27.68
C GLY A 139 16.52 8.57 -27.49
N LYS A 140 17.83 8.69 -27.68
CA LYS A 140 18.83 7.61 -27.56
C LYS A 140 19.14 7.15 -26.12
N THR A 141 18.31 7.46 -25.13
CA THR A 141 18.56 7.18 -23.73
C THR A 141 17.38 6.47 -23.11
N GLY A 142 17.42 5.13 -23.21
CA GLY A 142 16.88 4.18 -22.24
C GLY A 142 15.45 4.42 -21.74
N THR A 143 14.51 3.65 -22.29
CA THR A 143 13.27 3.18 -21.66
C THR A 143 12.49 4.22 -20.85
N ILE A 144 11.37 4.69 -21.40
CA ILE A 144 10.34 5.39 -20.62
C ILE A 144 9.99 4.51 -19.39
N PRO A 145 10.11 5.01 -18.15
CA PRO A 145 9.48 4.36 -17.01
C PRO A 145 8.00 4.23 -17.35
N SER A 146 7.40 3.05 -17.26
CA SER A 146 5.96 2.97 -17.50
C SER A 146 5.23 3.69 -16.36
N PHE A 147 4.08 4.33 -16.62
CA PHE A 147 3.21 4.97 -15.61
C PHE A 147 2.70 4.02 -14.51
N LEU A 148 3.20 2.78 -14.45
CA LEU A 148 2.69 1.66 -13.67
C LEU A 148 3.83 0.84 -13.04
N ASN A 149 5.02 1.41 -12.84
CA ASN A 149 6.18 0.64 -12.34
C ASN A 149 5.95 0.10 -10.94
N ILE A 150 5.32 0.88 -10.05
CA ILE A 150 5.04 0.46 -8.68
C ILE A 150 3.98 -0.64 -8.68
N GLU A 151 2.93 -0.49 -9.49
CA GLU A 151 1.89 -1.50 -9.69
C GLU A 151 2.46 -2.79 -10.27
N GLN A 152 3.34 -2.70 -11.28
CA GLN A 152 4.03 -3.86 -11.85
C GLN A 152 4.92 -4.55 -10.82
N TYR A 153 5.63 -3.78 -9.99
CA TYR A 153 6.41 -4.32 -8.88
C TYR A 153 5.50 -5.09 -7.90
N LEU A 154 4.38 -4.51 -7.49
CA LEU A 154 3.42 -5.14 -6.58
C LEU A 154 2.84 -6.44 -7.17
N ARG A 155 2.50 -6.45 -8.46
CA ARG A 155 2.07 -7.67 -9.17
C ARG A 155 3.19 -8.71 -9.29
N GLY A 156 4.44 -8.26 -9.26
CA GLY A 156 5.64 -9.08 -9.25
C GLY A 156 5.92 -9.80 -7.92
N THR A 157 5.32 -9.35 -6.82
CA THR A 157 5.53 -9.91 -5.48
C THR A 157 5.08 -11.37 -5.37
N LYS A 158 5.66 -12.10 -4.42
CA LYS A 158 5.30 -13.51 -4.19
C LYS A 158 3.86 -13.64 -3.69
N GLU A 159 3.43 -12.69 -2.88
CA GLU A 159 2.09 -12.61 -2.28
C GLU A 159 1.03 -12.44 -3.37
N TYR A 160 1.20 -11.47 -4.28
CA TYR A 160 0.26 -11.26 -5.39
C TYR A 160 0.18 -12.49 -6.30
N LYS A 161 1.34 -13.05 -6.68
CA LYS A 161 1.41 -14.27 -7.52
C LYS A 161 0.74 -15.48 -6.87
N LYS A 162 0.80 -15.63 -5.55
CA LYS A 162 0.09 -16.71 -4.83
C LYS A 162 -1.41 -16.50 -4.88
N LEU A 163 -1.87 -15.27 -4.66
CA LEU A 163 -3.28 -14.93 -4.68
C LEU A 163 -3.90 -15.20 -6.06
N VAL A 164 -3.26 -14.72 -7.13
CA VAL A 164 -3.68 -14.96 -8.52
C VAL A 164 -3.70 -16.45 -8.88
N ARG A 165 -2.75 -17.25 -8.38
CA ARG A 165 -2.73 -18.70 -8.63
C ARG A 165 -3.88 -19.44 -7.97
N GLU A 166 -4.33 -18.97 -6.81
CA GLU A 166 -5.40 -19.61 -6.05
C GLU A 166 -6.78 -19.22 -6.58
N TYR A 167 -6.99 -17.93 -6.83
CA TYR A 167 -8.32 -17.38 -7.12
C TYR A 167 -8.52 -16.96 -8.57
N GLY A 168 -7.46 -16.96 -9.39
CA GLY A 168 -7.48 -16.42 -10.74
C GLY A 168 -7.13 -14.94 -10.80
N GLU A 169 -6.92 -14.46 -12.02
CA GLU A 169 -6.87 -13.03 -12.36
C GLU A 169 -7.70 -12.88 -13.64
N ASN A 170 -8.94 -12.40 -13.53
CA ASN A 170 -9.69 -12.06 -14.73
C ASN A 170 -9.11 -10.81 -15.38
N ASN A 171 -8.82 -10.94 -16.67
CA ASN A 171 -8.44 -9.83 -17.53
C ASN A 171 -9.64 -9.30 -18.36
N ASN A 172 -10.87 -9.76 -18.07
CA ASN A 172 -12.05 -9.46 -18.87
C ASN A 172 -12.90 -8.29 -18.33
N ASP A 173 -13.48 -7.55 -19.28
CA ASP A 173 -14.15 -6.27 -19.16
C ASP A 173 -15.25 -6.18 -18.09
N GLY A 174 -14.88 -5.68 -16.91
CA GLY A 174 -15.82 -4.96 -16.04
C GLY A 174 -16.60 -5.77 -14.99
N ILE A 175 -16.29 -7.06 -14.78
CA ILE A 175 -16.86 -7.83 -13.66
C ILE A 175 -15.79 -8.08 -12.61
N TYR A 176 -15.95 -7.45 -11.45
CA TYR A 176 -15.06 -7.63 -10.29
C TYR A 176 -14.98 -9.10 -9.92
N GLU A 177 -13.80 -9.71 -10.07
CA GLU A 177 -13.52 -10.99 -9.43
C GLU A 177 -13.42 -10.75 -7.93
N THR A 178 -14.54 -10.98 -7.30
CA THR A 178 -14.68 -10.98 -5.87
C THR A 178 -14.43 -12.40 -5.39
N ILE A 179 -13.54 -12.56 -4.43
CA ILE A 179 -13.22 -13.83 -3.78
C ILE A 179 -14.29 -14.08 -2.73
N ASP A 180 -14.80 -15.32 -2.65
CA ASP A 180 -15.64 -15.73 -1.53
C ASP A 180 -14.86 -15.57 -0.21
N THR A 181 -15.36 -14.74 0.71
CA THR A 181 -14.63 -14.38 1.93
C THR A 181 -14.30 -15.61 2.78
N GLN A 182 -15.20 -16.60 2.83
CA GLN A 182 -14.97 -17.83 3.60
C GLN A 182 -13.91 -18.73 2.96
N ALA A 183 -13.86 -18.80 1.63
CA ALA A 183 -12.79 -19.46 0.90
C ALA A 183 -11.43 -18.77 1.15
N PHE A 184 -11.40 -17.43 1.12
CA PHE A 184 -10.21 -16.65 1.45
C PHE A 184 -9.74 -16.90 2.90
N ILE A 185 -10.64 -16.80 3.87
CA ILE A 185 -10.33 -17.03 5.29
C ILE A 185 -9.67 -18.39 5.49
N LYS A 186 -10.27 -19.47 4.95
CA LYS A 186 -9.73 -20.83 5.09
C LYS A 186 -8.32 -20.95 4.52
N TRP A 187 -8.07 -20.33 3.38
CA TRP A 187 -6.77 -20.33 2.73
C TRP A 187 -5.74 -19.50 3.49
N ALA A 188 -6.11 -18.28 3.90
CA ALA A 188 -5.24 -17.37 4.65
C ALA A 188 -4.86 -17.93 6.03
N LEU A 189 -5.80 -18.60 6.72
CA LEU A 189 -5.53 -19.32 7.98
C LEU A 189 -4.52 -20.45 7.79
N LYS A 190 -4.68 -21.26 6.73
CA LYS A 190 -3.77 -22.37 6.41
C LYS A 190 -2.34 -21.89 6.18
N LEU A 191 -2.18 -20.70 5.60
CA LEU A 191 -0.89 -20.10 5.30
C LEU A 191 -0.34 -19.22 6.43
N GLY A 192 -1.13 -18.97 7.48
CA GLY A 192 -0.73 -18.16 8.63
C GLY A 192 -0.72 -16.66 8.37
N TYR A 193 -1.43 -16.18 7.35
CA TYR A 193 -1.59 -14.73 7.09
C TYR A 193 -2.56 -14.08 8.06
N ILE A 194 -3.54 -14.85 8.54
CA ILE A 194 -4.50 -14.46 9.56
C ILE A 194 -4.55 -15.57 10.61
N GLU A 195 -4.99 -15.23 11.82
CA GLU A 195 -5.22 -16.17 12.92
C GLU A 195 -6.66 -16.03 13.40
N THR A 196 -7.27 -17.14 13.80
CA THR A 196 -8.51 -17.10 14.58
C THR A 196 -8.15 -16.77 16.01
N ASP A 197 -9.10 -16.15 16.72
CA ASP A 197 -9.04 -15.88 18.15
C ASP A 197 -8.63 -17.15 18.93
N LYS A 198 -7.33 -17.40 19.05
CA LYS A 198 -6.83 -17.85 20.34
C LYS A 198 -6.98 -16.61 21.16
N PRO A 199 -7.90 -16.58 22.13
CA PRO A 199 -7.85 -15.49 23.06
C PRO A 199 -6.41 -15.55 23.58
N HIS A 200 -5.72 -14.43 23.54
CA HIS A 200 -4.84 -14.16 24.65
C HIS A 200 -5.74 -14.07 25.90
N VAL A 201 -6.42 -15.18 26.29
CA VAL A 201 -6.56 -15.52 27.70
C VAL A 201 -5.12 -15.51 28.13
N LEU A 202 -4.68 -14.36 28.65
CA LEU A 202 -3.99 -14.17 29.92
C LEU A 202 -3.45 -15.45 30.58
N ASP A 203 -2.85 -16.36 29.82
CA ASP A 203 -2.31 -17.64 30.31
C ASP A 203 -0.81 -17.53 30.52
N LYS A 204 -0.37 -16.33 30.88
CA LYS A 204 0.93 -16.09 31.48
C LYS A 204 0.71 -15.07 32.58
N ARG A 205 1.12 -15.40 33.80
CA ARG A 205 1.37 -14.47 34.91
C ARG A 205 2.43 -13.39 34.58
N LYS A 206 2.71 -13.13 33.30
CA LYS A 206 3.72 -12.21 32.81
C LYS A 206 3.08 -11.29 31.77
N PRO A 207 3.27 -9.97 31.91
CA PRO A 207 2.73 -9.00 30.97
C PRO A 207 3.22 -9.26 29.53
N PRO A 208 2.43 -8.87 28.51
CA PRO A 208 2.74 -9.09 27.09
C PRO A 208 3.97 -8.30 26.60
N TYR A 209 4.38 -7.30 27.36
CA TYR A 209 5.58 -6.50 27.10
C TYR A 209 6.55 -6.64 28.28
N GLU A 210 7.85 -6.63 27.99
CA GLU A 210 8.88 -6.59 29.02
C GLU A 210 8.74 -5.32 29.86
N ASP A 211 9.11 -5.38 31.14
CA ASP A 211 9.03 -4.26 32.09
C ASP A 211 9.71 -2.99 31.53
N ASP A 212 10.80 -3.18 30.79
CA ASP A 212 11.53 -2.12 30.10
C ASP A 212 10.70 -1.40 29.03
N PHE A 213 9.86 -2.13 28.28
CA PHE A 213 8.96 -1.52 27.29
C PHE A 213 7.85 -0.72 27.97
N ALA A 214 7.28 -1.25 29.05
CA ALA A 214 6.25 -0.55 29.81
C ALA A 214 6.80 0.75 30.44
N LYS A 215 8.02 0.70 31.00
CA LYS A 215 8.72 1.88 31.55
C LYS A 215 9.08 2.91 30.48
N MET A 216 9.54 2.44 29.31
CA MET A 216 9.78 3.31 28.16
C MET A 216 8.49 4.01 27.71
N LEU A 217 7.39 3.27 27.59
CA LEU A 217 6.10 3.83 27.19
C LEU A 217 5.59 4.86 28.22
N HIS A 218 5.65 4.55 29.51
CA HIS A 218 5.27 5.48 30.58
C HIS A 218 6.10 6.76 30.54
N SER A 219 7.42 6.64 30.39
CA SER A 219 8.33 7.79 30.31
C SER A 219 8.01 8.68 29.11
N LEU A 220 7.78 8.09 27.94
CA LEU A 220 7.41 8.83 26.73
C LEU A 220 6.06 9.54 26.87
N LEU A 221 5.07 8.89 27.49
CA LEU A 221 3.75 9.49 27.70
C LEU A 221 3.79 10.64 28.73
N LEU A 222 4.59 10.50 29.79
CA LEU A 222 4.86 11.59 30.75
C LEU A 222 5.60 12.75 30.09
N GLU A 223 6.65 12.47 29.31
CA GLU A 223 7.43 13.49 28.59
C GLU A 223 6.55 14.31 27.65
N LYS A 224 5.55 13.67 27.03
CA LYS A 224 4.57 14.34 26.16
C LYS A 224 3.41 14.98 26.92
N ASN A 225 3.42 14.99 28.26
CA ASN A 225 2.34 15.48 29.13
C ASN A 225 0.97 14.88 28.77
N LEU A 226 0.93 13.61 28.35
CA LEU A 226 -0.31 12.93 27.96
C LEU A 226 -0.97 12.21 29.14
N ILE A 227 -0.20 11.85 30.16
CA ILE A 227 -0.67 11.16 31.35
C ILE A 227 -0.07 11.78 32.63
N SER A 228 -0.71 11.53 33.77
CA SER A 228 -0.16 11.74 35.11
C SER A 228 -0.29 10.49 35.98
N GLY A 229 0.63 10.33 36.93
CA GLY A 229 0.68 9.20 37.86
C GLY A 229 2.01 8.43 37.78
N GLU A 230 2.36 7.75 38.87
CA GLU A 230 3.56 6.91 38.91
C GLU A 230 3.40 5.65 38.05
N PHE A 231 4.52 5.01 37.70
CA PHE A 231 4.53 3.86 36.79
C PHE A 231 3.65 2.71 37.28
N ASP A 232 3.74 2.39 38.57
CA ASP A 232 3.01 1.30 39.22
C ASP A 232 1.55 1.67 39.61
N GLU A 233 1.13 2.90 39.31
CA GLU A 233 -0.19 3.41 39.64
C GLU A 233 -1.14 3.44 38.44
N LYS A 234 -2.42 3.71 38.69
CA LYS A 234 -3.39 3.92 37.62
C LYS A 234 -3.14 5.28 36.96
N TRP A 235 -2.82 5.27 35.67
CA TRP A 235 -2.53 6.51 34.94
C TRP A 235 -3.82 7.28 34.65
N GLU A 236 -3.76 8.59 34.84
CA GLU A 236 -4.82 9.52 34.45
C GLU A 236 -4.41 10.21 33.14
N TRP A 237 -5.26 10.15 32.13
CA TRP A 237 -5.01 10.85 30.87
C TRP A 237 -5.23 12.35 31.06
N LEU A 238 -4.23 13.15 30.70
CA LEU A 238 -4.25 14.60 30.80
C LEU A 238 -4.92 15.28 29.60
N SER A 239 -5.41 14.51 28.63
CA SER A 239 -6.22 15.03 27.55
C SER A 239 -7.50 15.66 28.12
N LYS A 240 -7.58 17.00 28.03
CA LYS A 240 -8.87 17.67 27.83
C LYS A 240 -9.36 17.31 26.42
N GLU A 241 -10.68 17.21 26.30
CA GLU A 241 -11.49 17.08 25.07
C GLU A 241 -10.82 17.52 23.76
#